data_AF-A0A661EU19-F1
#
_entry.id   AF-A0A661EU19-F1
#
_cell.length_a   1.000
_cell.length_b   1.000
_cell.length_c   1.000
_cell.angle_alpha   90.00
_cell.angle_beta   90.00
_cell.angle_gamma   90.00
#
_symmetry.space_group_name_H-M   'P 1'
#
loop_
_entity.id
_entity.type
_entity.pdbx_description
1 polymer ?
#
loop_
_entity_poly.entity_id
_entity_poly.type
_entity_poly.pdbx_seq_one_letter_code
_entity_poly.pdbx_strand_id
1 'polypeptide(L)' 'MVNVDSLIDLDKAVQSKKIFWDQEVYDQEMENIFARSWLFLTHESQIPEPGDFFTTFMGEDPIIVARQQD' A
#
# COMPACT_ATOMS: atom_id res chain seq x y z
N MET A 1 -0.01 -17.85 8.63
CA MET A 1 0.53 -17.21 7.42
C MET A 1 0.17 -18.08 6.24
N VAL A 2 -0.64 -17.54 5.32
CA VAL A 2 -1.04 -18.18 4.06
C VAL A 2 0.19 -18.43 3.20
N ASN A 3 0.27 -19.63 2.61
CA ASN A 3 1.31 -19.92 1.62
C ASN A 3 0.98 -19.26 0.28
N VAL A 4 1.72 -18.21 -0.07
CA VAL A 4 1.50 -17.41 -1.30
C VAL A 4 1.68 -18.25 -2.58
N ASP A 5 2.57 -19.24 -2.59
CA ASP A 5 2.81 -20.10 -3.76
C ASP A 5 1.59 -20.95 -4.12
N SER A 6 0.66 -21.14 -3.17
CA SER A 6 -0.61 -21.84 -3.42
C SER A 6 -1.70 -20.96 -4.04
N LEU A 7 -1.49 -19.64 -4.08
CA LEU A 7 -2.49 -18.68 -4.54
C LEU A 7 -2.38 -18.35 -6.03
N ILE A 8 -1.20 -18.52 -6.64
CA ILE A 8 -0.92 -18.16 -8.04
C ILE A 8 -0.25 -19.34 -8.75
N ASP A 9 -0.88 -19.84 -9.82
CA ASP A 9 -0.29 -20.83 -10.73
C ASP A 9 0.04 -20.13 -12.05
N LEU A 10 1.31 -19.77 -12.23
CA LEU A 10 1.78 -19.05 -13.41
C LEU A 10 1.76 -19.91 -14.68
N ASP A 11 2.03 -21.21 -14.56
CA ASP A 11 2.06 -22.13 -15.70
C ASP A 11 0.66 -22.30 -16.31
N LYS A 12 -0.37 -22.32 -15.46
CA LYS A 12 -1.77 -22.39 -15.90
C LYS A 12 -2.44 -21.04 -16.07
N ALA A 13 -1.74 -19.95 -15.74
CA ALA A 13 -2.26 -18.59 -15.72
C ALA A 13 -3.58 -18.46 -14.94
N VAL A 14 -3.65 -19.08 -13.76
CA VAL A 14 -4.82 -19.00 -12.86
C VAL A 14 -4.43 -18.51 -11.48
N GLN A 15 -5.35 -17.79 -10.84
CA GLN A 15 -5.22 -17.34 -9.45
C GLN A 15 -6.38 -17.82 -8.58
N SER A 16 -6.08 -18.09 -7.32
CA SER A 16 -7.09 -18.31 -6.28
C SER A 16 -7.88 -17.03 -6.06
N LYS A 17 -9.22 -17.14 -5.99
CA LYS A 17 -10.08 -15.98 -5.68
C LYS A 17 -9.88 -15.43 -4.28
N LYS A 18 -9.20 -16.18 -3.39
CA LYS A 18 -8.92 -15.75 -2.01
C LYS A 18 -8.16 -14.43 -1.93
N ILE A 19 -7.32 -14.13 -2.92
CA ILE A 19 -6.51 -12.89 -2.96
C ILE A 19 -7.35 -11.61 -2.91
N PHE A 20 -8.67 -11.69 -3.15
CA PHE A 20 -9.55 -10.52 -3.15
C PHE A 20 -10.41 -10.36 -1.89
N TRP A 21 -10.44 -11.34 -0.98
CA TRP A 21 -11.38 -11.32 0.14
C TRP A 21 -10.90 -11.98 1.43
N ASP A 22 -9.84 -12.78 1.38
CA ASP A 22 -9.37 -13.53 2.55
C ASP A 22 -8.61 -12.60 3.50
N GLN A 23 -9.08 -12.51 4.74
CA GLN A 23 -8.51 -11.59 5.74
C GLN A 23 -7.05 -11.90 6.07
N GLU A 24 -6.67 -13.18 6.12
CA GLU A 24 -5.29 -13.55 6.45
C GLU A 24 -4.32 -13.21 5.30
N VAL A 25 -4.80 -13.21 4.06
CA VAL A 25 -4.05 -12.68 2.91
C VAL A 25 -3.90 -11.17 3.03
N TYR A 26 -4.99 -10.45 3.31
CA TYR A 26 -4.97 -9.00 3.49
C TYR A 26 -3.99 -8.54 4.59
N ASP A 27 -4.04 -9.17 5.76
CA ASP A 27 -3.14 -8.85 6.88
C ASP A 27 -1.66 -9.03 6.48
N GLN A 28 -1.36 -10.07 5.69
CA GLN A 28 -0.01 -10.28 5.17
C GLN A 28 0.38 -9.27 4.08
N GLU A 29 -0.57 -8.81 3.26
CA GLU A 29 -0.31 -7.73 2.30
C GLU A 29 0.06 -6.45 3.03
N MET A 30 -0.63 -6.11 4.13
CA MET A 30 -0.29 -4.95 4.96
C MET A 30 1.16 -5.02 5.45
N GLU A 31 1.57 -6.16 5.99
CA GLU A 31 2.93 -6.35 6.53
C GLU A 31 4.02 -6.42 5.45
N ASN A 32 3.77 -7.15 4.35
CA ASN A 32 4.82 -7.52 3.40
C ASN A 32 4.85 -6.64 2.15
N ILE A 33 3.74 -6.00 1.80
CA ILE A 33 3.63 -5.14 0.61
C ILE A 33 3.50 -3.69 1.04
N PHE A 34 2.42 -3.30 1.72
CA PHE A 34 2.13 -1.89 1.97
C PHE A 34 3.13 -1.25 2.95
N ALA A 35 3.59 -1.96 3.98
CA ALA A 35 4.61 -1.45 4.90
C ALA A 35 6.02 -1.32 4.28
N ARG A 36 6.26 -1.87 3.08
CA ARG A 36 7.61 -2.04 2.50
C ARG A 36 7.76 -1.46 1.10
N SER A 37 6.66 -1.05 0.47
CA SER A 37 6.64 -0.56 -0.90
C SER A 37 6.57 0.96 -0.93
N TRP A 38 7.04 1.56 -2.02
CA TRP A 38 6.81 2.98 -2.27
C TRP A 38 5.33 3.20 -2.63
N LEU A 39 4.62 3.92 -1.76
CA LEU A 39 3.22 4.28 -1.94
C LEU A 39 3.13 5.73 -2.41
N PHE A 40 2.32 5.98 -3.43
CA PHE A 40 2.05 7.35 -3.88
C PHE A 40 1.16 8.06 -2.85
N LEU A 41 1.56 9.27 -2.44
CA LEU A 41 0.85 10.02 -1.40
C LEU A 41 0.22 11.32 -1.92
N THR A 42 0.97 12.08 -2.73
CA THR A 42 0.52 13.37 -3.25
C THR A 42 1.38 13.80 -4.43
N HIS A 43 0.86 14.71 -5.26
CA HIS A 43 1.66 15.47 -6.20
C HIS A 43 2.21 16.74 -5.52
N GLU A 44 3.38 17.23 -5.98
CA GLU A 44 4.03 18.41 -5.39
C GLU A 44 3.19 19.68 -5.46
N SER A 45 2.38 19.83 -6.51
CA SER A 45 1.48 21.00 -6.67
C SER A 45 0.34 21.06 -5.66
N GLN A 46 0.11 19.99 -4.89
CA GLN A 46 -0.88 19.98 -3.80
C GLN A 46 -0.31 20.56 -2.50
N ILE A 47 1.01 20.71 -2.40
CA ILE A 47 1.75 21.30 -1.27
C ILE A 47 2.86 22.25 -1.79
N PRO A 48 2.49 23.34 -2.50
CA PRO A 48 3.44 24.20 -3.20
C PRO A 48 4.36 24.99 -2.26
N GLU A 49 3.86 25.43 -1.11
CA GLU A 49 4.60 26.33 -0.21
C GLU A 49 5.06 25.61 1.07
N PRO A 50 6.20 26.02 1.67
CA PRO A 50 6.60 25.53 2.98
C PRO A 50 5.51 25.72 4.04
N GLY A 51 5.21 24.65 4.78
CA GLY A 51 4.12 24.61 5.77
C GLY A 51 2.81 24.06 5.22
N ASP A 52 2.64 23.93 3.91
CA ASP A 52 1.50 23.22 3.33
C ASP A 52 1.57 21.73 3.71
N PHE A 53 0.41 21.15 4.02
CA PHE A 53 0.29 19.73 4.31
C PHE A 53 -0.91 19.09 3.63
N PHE A 54 -0.79 17.79 3.37
CA PHE A 54 -1.84 16.95 2.82
C PHE A 54 -1.96 15.68 3.65
N THR A 55 -3.18 15.34 4.07
CA THR A 55 -3.47 14.11 4.82
C THR A 55 -3.92 13.01 3.88
N THR A 56 -3.34 11.82 4.00
CA THR A 56 -3.71 10.64 3.22
C THR A 56 -3.39 9.37 4.01
N PHE A 57 -3.34 8.21 3.36
CA PHE A 57 -3.08 6.92 3.98
C PHE A 57 -1.86 6.21 3.38
N MET A 58 -1.16 5.45 4.21
CA MET A 58 -0.21 4.41 3.81
C MET A 58 -0.76 3.07 4.27
N GLY A 59 -1.32 2.28 3.35
CA GLY A 59 -2.15 1.14 3.76
C GLY A 59 -3.37 1.63 4.53
N GLU A 60 -3.49 1.24 5.80
CA GLU A 60 -4.55 1.72 6.71
C GLU A 60 -4.09 2.86 7.63
N ASP A 61 -2.80 3.19 7.64
CA ASP A 61 -2.25 4.18 8.55
C ASP A 61 -2.51 5.59 8.02
N PRO A 62 -3.24 6.46 8.76
CA PRO A 62 -3.40 7.86 8.37
C PRO A 62 -2.08 8.62 8.59
N ILE A 63 -1.65 9.36 7.57
CA ILE A 63 -0.38 10.10 7.58
C ILE A 63 -0.57 11.57 7.18
N ILE A 64 0.45 12.38 7.49
CA ILE A 64 0.57 13.77 7.06
C ILE A 64 1.81 13.88 6.17
N VAL A 65 1.62 14.34 4.93
CA VAL A 65 2.70 14.79 4.05
C VAL A 65 2.83 16.29 4.20
N ALA A 66 3.99 16.80 4.63
CA ALA A 66 4.20 18.23 4.87
C ALA A 66 5.44 18.75 4.16
N ARG A 67 5.30 19.87 3.44
CA ARG A 67 6.41 20.59 2.81
C ARG A 67 7.25 21.29 3.89
N GLN A 68 8.52 20.92 4.00
CA GLN A 68 9.47 21.54 4.93
C GLN A 68 10.04 22.85 4.35
N GLN A 69 10.89 23.54 5.12
CA GLN A 69 11.49 24.82 4.72
C GLN A 69 12.76 24.68 3.86
N ASP A 70 13.41 23.51 3.89
CA ASP A 70 14.68 23.19 3.24
C ASP A 70 14.52 22.60 1.83
#